data_AF-A0A380QCL6-F1
#
_entry.id   AF-A0A380QCL6-F1
#
_cell.length_a   1.000
_cell.length_b   1.000
_cell.length_c   1.000
_cell.angle_alpha   90.00
_cell.angle_beta   90.00
_cell.angle_gamma   90.00
#
_symmetry.space_group_name_H-M   'P 1'
#
loop_
_entity.id
_entity.type
_entity.pdbx_description
1 polymer ?
#
loop_
_entity_poly.entity_id
_entity_poly.type
_entity_poly.pdbx_seq_one_letter_code
_entity_poly.pdbx_strand_id
1 'polypeptide(L)' 'MISSWVAENVLTEIKILKIEQTNEWLMGQESMAGQLWYWQSRSIKLQDDRMEIIAVEVRNNKESEHPDFSLEGYKITND' A
#
# COMPACT_ATOMS: atom_id res chain seq x y z
N MET A 1 10.24 11.18 2.75
CA MET A 1 9.58 11.67 3.98
C MET A 1 8.08 11.86 3.78
N ILE A 2 7.60 12.68 2.82
CA ILE A 2 6.13 12.79 2.61
C ILE A 2 5.54 11.50 2.02
N SER A 3 6.25 10.85 1.10
CA SER A 3 5.86 9.54 0.53
C SER A 3 5.64 8.46 1.59
N SER A 4 6.36 8.48 2.71
CA SER A 4 6.16 7.52 3.81
C SER A 4 4.88 7.79 4.60
N TRP A 5 4.52 9.06 4.80
CA TRP A 5 3.24 9.41 5.46
C TRP A 5 2.04 9.01 4.61
N VAL A 6 2.11 9.21 3.30
CA VAL A 6 1.09 8.71 2.35
C VAL A 6 0.98 7.18 2.45
N ALA A 7 2.11 6.46 2.47
CA ALA A 7 2.08 5.00 2.59
C ALA A 7 1.47 4.52 3.92
N GLU A 8 1.80 5.19 5.03
CA GLU A 8 1.23 4.90 6.35
C GLU A 8 -0.29 5.17 6.40
N ASN A 9 -0.77 6.26 5.80
CA ASN A 9 -2.19 6.57 5.69
C ASN A 9 -2.93 5.49 4.89
N VAL A 10 -2.43 5.17 3.68
CA VAL A 10 -3.01 4.16 2.80
C VAL A 10 -3.09 2.80 3.50
N LEU A 11 -2.00 2.35 4.13
CA LEU A 11 -1.99 1.09 4.87
C LEU A 11 -2.98 1.10 6.03
N THR A 12 -3.08 2.22 6.75
CA THR A 12 -4.00 2.39 7.87
C THR A 12 -5.45 2.34 7.40
N GLU A 13 -5.79 3.01 6.31
CA GLU A 13 -7.11 3.01 5.71
C GLU A 13 -7.52 1.59 5.26
N ILE A 14 -6.63 0.89 4.54
CA ILE A 14 -6.86 -0.51 4.13
C ILE A 14 -7.21 -1.38 5.33
N LYS A 15 -6.49 -1.23 6.44
CA LYS A 15 -6.70 -2.02 7.66
C LYS A 15 -8.00 -1.66 8.38
N ILE A 16 -8.30 -0.36 8.55
CA ILE A 16 -9.49 0.10 9.27
C ILE A 16 -10.77 -0.23 8.50
N LEU A 17 -10.76 0.04 7.20
CA LEU A 17 -11.92 -0.19 6.33
C LEU A 17 -12.02 -1.63 5.84
N LYS A 18 -11.04 -2.48 6.16
CA LYS A 18 -10.92 -3.86 5.70
C LYS A 18 -11.04 -3.95 4.18
N ILE A 19 -10.39 -3.03 3.48
CA ILE A 19 -10.36 -3.01 2.01
C ILE A 19 -9.76 -4.34 1.56
N GLU A 20 -10.49 -5.05 0.71
CA GLU A 20 -10.01 -6.31 0.15
C GLU A 20 -8.73 -6.06 -0.64
N GLN A 21 -7.72 -6.89 -0.40
CA GLN A 21 -6.45 -6.85 -1.11
C GLN A 21 -6.28 -8.19 -1.82
N THR A 22 -5.88 -8.12 -3.08
CA THR A 22 -5.54 -9.28 -3.90
C THR A 22 -4.11 -9.15 -4.40
N ASN A 23 -3.60 -10.13 -5.13
CA ASN A 23 -2.28 -10.02 -5.76
C ASN A 23 -2.22 -8.98 -6.89
N GLU A 24 -3.37 -8.47 -7.34
CA GLU A 24 -3.47 -7.40 -8.31
C GLU A 24 -3.28 -6.03 -7.65
N TRP A 25 -2.74 -5.08 -8.41
CA TRP A 25 -2.53 -3.73 -7.91
C TRP A 25 -3.85 -2.97 -7.79
N LEU A 26 -4.25 -2.66 -6.55
CA LEU A 26 -5.18 -1.59 -6.26
C LEU A 26 -4.44 -0.27 -6.33
N MET A 27 -4.93 0.69 -7.11
CA MET A 27 -4.28 1.98 -7.31
C MET A 27 -5.15 3.12 -6.81
N GLY A 28 -4.52 4.19 -6.34
CA GLY A 28 -5.19 5.42 -5.97
C GLY A 28 -4.26 6.62 -5.98
N GLN A 29 -4.80 7.76 -5.54
CA GLN A 29 -4.09 9.02 -5.50
C GLN A 29 -4.40 9.75 -4.21
N GLU A 30 -3.42 10.46 -3.64
CA GLU A 30 -3.58 11.25 -2.43
C GLU A 30 -2.83 12.58 -2.57
N SER A 31 -3.48 13.69 -2.20
CA SER A 31 -2.84 15.00 -2.15
C SER A 31 -2.29 15.26 -0.75
N MET A 32 -0.97 15.41 -0.62
CA MET A 32 -0.32 15.69 0.66
C MET A 32 0.85 16.65 0.48
N ALA A 33 0.95 17.64 1.39
CA ALA A 33 1.98 18.68 1.37
C ALA A 33 2.06 19.44 0.03
N GLY A 34 0.92 19.68 -0.61
CA GLY A 34 0.84 20.41 -1.89
C GLY A 34 1.26 19.62 -3.13
N GLN A 35 1.49 18.31 -2.99
CA GLN A 35 1.84 17.42 -4.10
C GLN A 35 0.81 16.29 -4.23
N LEU A 36 0.51 15.89 -5.47
CA LEU A 36 -0.26 14.68 -5.77
C LEU A 36 0.67 13.47 -5.75
N TRP A 37 0.30 12.45 -4.98
CA TRP A 37 0.99 11.18 -4.88
C TRP A 37 0.16 10.07 -5.50
N TYR A 38 0.82 9.13 -6.17
CA TYR A 38 0.22 7.94 -6.76
C TYR A 38 0.62 6.75 -5.90
N TRP A 39 -0.35 6.03 -5.38
CA TRP A 39 -0.10 4.84 -4.59
C TRP A 39 -0.66 3.61 -5.27
N GLN A 40 0.00 2.48 -5.02
CA GLN A 40 -0.52 1.17 -5.36
C GLN A 40 -0.31 0.19 -4.22
N SER A 41 -1.25 -0.71 -4.02
CA SER A 41 -1.23 -1.71 -2.96
C SER A 41 -1.66 -3.08 -3.47
N ARG A 42 -1.07 -4.15 -2.92
CA ARG A 42 -1.45 -5.53 -3.19
C ARG A 42 -1.14 -6.44 -2.02
N SER A 43 -1.85 -7.56 -1.93
CA SER A 43 -1.51 -8.67 -1.04
C SER A 43 -0.44 -9.57 -1.66
N ILE A 44 0.53 -10.00 -0.87
CA ILE A 44 1.52 -11.01 -1.22
C ILE A 44 1.34 -12.17 -0.23
N LYS A 45 0.96 -13.34 -0.75
CA LYS A 45 0.82 -14.54 0.07
C LYS A 45 2.18 -15.04 0.53
N LEU A 46 2.28 -15.37 1.81
CA LEU A 46 3.45 -16.03 2.38
C LEU A 46 3.32 -17.55 2.26
N GLN A 47 4.41 -18.27 2.55
CA GLN A 47 4.37 -19.74 2.63
C GLN A 47 3.46 -20.25 3.76
N ASP A 48 3.28 -19.44 4.82
CA ASP A 48 2.30 -19.69 5.86
C ASP A 48 0.98 -19.03 5.47
N ASP A 49 -0.02 -19.84 5.09
CA ASP A 49 -1.34 -19.38 4.62
C ASP A 49 -2.12 -18.56 5.66
N ARG A 50 -1.66 -18.50 6.91
CA ARG A 50 -2.24 -17.71 8.01
C ARG A 50 -1.83 -16.24 7.97
N MET A 51 -0.92 -15.86 7.07
CA MET A 51 -0.45 -14.48 6.95
C MET A 51 -0.30 -14.04 5.50
N GLU A 52 -0.66 -12.78 5.29
CA GLU A 52 -0.43 -12.06 4.04
C GLU A 52 0.31 -10.75 4.32
N ILE A 53 1.19 -10.36 3.40
CA ILE A 53 1.80 -9.04 3.37
C ILE A 53 0.90 -8.13 2.53
N ILE A 54 0.58 -6.94 3.02
CA ILE A 54 0.04 -5.84 2.23
C ILE A 54 1.22 -4.93 1.90
N ALA A 55 1.65 -4.94 0.63
CA ALA A 55 2.71 -4.09 0.13
C ALA A 55 2.10 -2.82 -0.44
N VAL A 56 2.53 -1.66 0.07
CA VAL A 56 2.13 -0.33 -0.41
C VAL A 56 3.34 0.37 -1.02
N GLU A 57 3.16 0.92 -2.21
CA GLU A 57 4.18 1.69 -2.91
C GLU A 57 3.65 3.07 -3.24
N VAL A 58 4.49 4.10 -3.07
CA VAL A 58 4.13 5.50 -3.30
C VAL A 58 5.11 6.15 -4.26
N ARG A 59 4.58 6.88 -5.25
CA ARG A 59 5.32 7.58 -6.30
C ARG A 59 4.85 9.02 -6.45
N ASN A 60 5.76 9.94 -6.73
CA ASN A 60 5.47 11.31 -7.13
C ASN A 60 5.09 11.43 -8.62
N ASN A 61 5.43 10.43 -9.42
CA ASN A 61 5.10 10.30 -10.83
C ASN A 61 4.62 8.87 -11.10
N LYS A 62 3.42 8.75 -11.65
CA LYS A 62 2.78 7.46 -11.93
C LYS A 62 3.64 6.53 -12.79
N GLU A 63 4.42 7.10 -13.72
CA GLU A 63 5.22 6.33 -14.69
C GLU A 63 6.63 6.00 -14.18
N SER A 64 6.98 6.37 -12.94
CA SER A 64 8.29 6.04 -12.37
C SER A 64 8.43 4.53 -12.15
N GLU A 65 9.52 3.97 -12.69
CA GLU A 65 9.87 2.55 -12.56
C GLU A 65 9.97 2.11 -11.10
N HIS A 66 10.58 2.94 -10.25
CA HIS A 66 10.76 2.66 -8.83
C HIS A 66 9.90 3.59 -7.96
N PRO A 67 9.37 3.09 -6.83
CA PRO A 67 8.65 3.92 -5.88
C PRO A 67 9.59 4.84 -5.09
N ASP A 68 9.09 6.01 -4.71
CA ASP A 68 9.77 6.91 -3.78
C ASP A 68 9.76 6.38 -2.34
N PHE A 69 8.80 5.50 -2.02
CA PHE A 69 8.74 4.78 -0.76
C PHE A 69 7.91 3.49 -0.89
N SER A 70 8.31 2.45 -0.16
CA SER A 70 7.58 1.20 -0.03
C SER A 70 7.41 0.82 1.43
N LEU A 71 6.25 0.29 1.78
CA LEU A 71 5.89 -0.15 3.12
C LEU A 71 5.24 -1.53 3.06
N GLU A 72 5.64 -2.42 3.95
CA GLU A 72 5.00 -3.73 4.12
C GLU A 72 4.27 -3.77 5.46
N GLY A 73 2.97 -4.08 5.41
CA GLY A 73 2.16 -4.38 6.57
C GLY A 73 1.74 -5.84 6.58
N TYR A 74 1.60 -6.43 7.76
CA TYR A 74 1.13 -7.81 7.88
C TYR A 74 -0.35 -7.86 8.24
N LYS A 75 -1.05 -8.84 7.67
CA LYS A 75 -2.44 -9.20 7.98
C LYS A 75 -2.49 -10.69 8.30
N ILE A 76 -3.16 -11.04 9.39
CA ILE A 76 -3.46 -12.43 9.74
C ILE A 76 -4.76 -12.80 9.03
N THR A 77 -4.78 -13.94 8.35
CA THR A 77 -5.92 -14.47 7.56
C THR A 77 -6.77 -15.48 8.32
N ASN A 78 -6.64 -15.54 9.66
CA ASN A 78 -7.47 -16.39 10.51
C ASN A 78 -8.90 -15.81 10.61
N ASP A 79 -9.86 -16.51 9.99
CA ASP A 79 -11.26 -16.58 10.43
C ASP A 79 -11.53 -17.99 10.99
#